data_AF-A0A536M2M0-F1
#
_entry.id   AF-A0A536M2M0-F1
#
_cell.length_a   1.000
_cell.length_b   1.000
_cell.length_c   1.000
_cell.angle_alpha   90.00
_cell.angle_beta   90.00
_cell.angle_gamma   90.00
#
_symmetry.space_group_name_H-M   'P 1'
#
loop_
_entity.id
_entity.type
_entity.pdbx_description
1 polymer ?
#
loop_
_entity_poly.entity_id
_entity_poly.type
_entity_poly.pdbx_seq_one_letter_code
_entity_poly.pdbx_strand_id
1 'polypeptide(L)'
;MPVRLGLTILFVVAGAVVAAACGDDDQGAGSSLTPTQTASPVSATPSPSMGVDEKPSAPPETPAGEEPTPGPAETPPPIATTGKRAPRVEDVPAFFTQFQNPPQDEMQCVYNPGTRVIDCAGSGLYAPDPPPTGQGIECFFMIADGKPAAARCEVASPQSTVYYDVR
;
A
#
# COMPACT_ATOMS: atom_id res chain seq x y z
N MET A 1 -54.68 -0.65 24.78
CA MET A 1 -54.91 0.69 25.39
C MET A 1 -55.63 0.44 26.71
N PRO A 2 -55.25 1.05 27.86
CA PRO A 2 -54.71 2.40 28.00
C PRO A 2 -53.33 2.50 28.68
N VAL A 3 -52.69 3.61 28.33
CA VAL A 3 -51.46 4.20 28.86
C VAL A 3 -51.84 5.19 29.96
N ARG A 4 -51.12 5.20 31.10
CA ARG A 4 -50.92 6.37 31.98
C ARG A 4 -49.56 6.19 32.69
N LEU A 5 -48.49 6.93 32.36
CA LEU A 5 -48.20 8.36 32.58
C LEU A 5 -47.66 8.64 34.02
N GLY A 6 -46.39 9.04 34.10
CA GLY A 6 -45.65 9.49 35.29
C GLY A 6 -44.35 8.69 35.44
N LEU A 7 -43.14 9.24 35.35
CA LEU A 7 -42.66 10.52 35.85
C LEU A 7 -41.40 10.91 35.06
N THR A 8 -41.42 12.10 34.46
CA THR A 8 -40.29 12.81 33.85
C THR A 8 -39.21 13.14 34.87
N ILE A 9 -37.96 12.75 34.63
CA ILE A 9 -36.79 13.36 35.28
C ILE A 9 -35.94 14.04 34.20
N LEU A 10 -36.19 15.34 34.05
CA LEU A 10 -35.30 16.32 33.45
C LEU A 10 -34.18 16.60 34.46
N PHE A 11 -32.93 16.29 34.13
CA PHE A 11 -31.77 16.93 34.75
C PHE A 11 -31.06 17.77 33.69
N VAL A 12 -31.30 19.08 33.78
CA VAL A 12 -30.56 20.14 33.11
C VAL A 12 -29.65 20.79 34.14
N VAL A 13 -28.32 20.65 34.00
CA VAL A 13 -27.27 21.53 34.54
C VAL A 13 -26.07 21.36 33.59
N ALA A 14 -25.74 22.22 32.63
CA ALA A 14 -25.32 23.63 32.65
C ALA A 14 -23.96 23.90 33.32
N GLY A 15 -22.93 24.20 32.49
CA GLY A 15 -21.65 24.85 32.87
C GLY A 15 -20.50 23.89 33.20
N ALA A 16 -19.25 24.07 32.76
CA ALA A 16 -18.57 25.28 32.30
C ALA A 16 -17.41 24.93 31.33
N VAL A 17 -17.22 25.79 30.34
CA VAL A 17 -16.02 25.86 29.49
C VAL A 17 -14.92 26.52 30.32
N VAL A 18 -13.79 25.85 30.53
CA VAL A 18 -12.57 26.51 31.03
C VAL A 18 -11.55 26.47 29.90
N ALA A 19 -11.45 27.60 29.21
CA ALA A 19 -10.34 27.93 28.34
C ALA A 19 -9.08 28.05 29.21
N ALA A 20 -8.07 27.24 28.93
CA ALA A 20 -6.72 27.41 29.45
C ALA A 20 -5.78 27.52 28.25
N ALA A 21 -5.59 28.76 27.77
CA ALA A 21 -4.42 29.18 27.01
C ALA A 21 -4.42 30.71 26.91
N CYS A 22 -4.30 31.40 28.04
CA CYS A 22 -3.60 32.68 28.07
C CYS A 22 -2.15 32.38 28.43
N GLY A 23 -1.26 32.69 27.51
CA GLY A 23 0.19 32.65 27.65
C GLY A 23 0.77 33.57 26.59
N ASP A 24 0.37 34.83 26.67
CA ASP A 24 1.02 35.96 26.03
C ASP A 24 2.03 36.48 27.06
N ASP A 25 3.32 36.41 26.73
CA ASP A 25 4.27 37.44 27.15
C ASP A 25 5.55 37.38 26.29
N ASP A 26 5.93 38.59 25.91
CA ASP A 26 6.87 39.04 24.92
C ASP A 26 8.34 38.76 25.33
N GLN A 27 9.23 38.58 24.35
CA GLN A 27 10.46 39.38 24.19
C GLN A 27 11.56 38.68 23.38
N GLY A 28 12.09 39.42 22.41
CA GLY A 28 13.54 39.59 22.35
C GLY A 28 14.28 38.98 21.17
N ALA A 29 14.44 39.81 20.14
CA ALA A 29 15.70 40.04 19.41
C ALA A 29 16.35 38.89 18.61
N GLY A 30 16.29 39.04 17.29
CA GLY A 30 17.53 39.22 16.52
C GLY A 30 18.24 37.97 16.02
N SER A 31 18.00 37.64 14.75
CA SER A 31 19.00 37.30 13.69
C SER A 31 18.19 36.82 12.48
N SER A 32 17.94 37.65 11.47
CA SER A 32 18.82 37.80 10.30
C SER A 32 19.52 36.49 9.95
N LEU A 33 19.04 35.78 8.94
CA LEU A 33 19.86 35.21 7.86
C LEU A 33 18.93 34.84 6.68
N THR A 34 18.92 35.74 5.72
CA THR A 34 18.41 35.60 4.35
C THR A 34 19.02 34.37 3.66
N PRO A 35 18.25 33.48 3.00
CA PRO A 35 18.82 32.68 1.93
C PRO A 35 18.73 33.48 0.62
N THR A 36 19.77 34.26 0.35
CA THR A 36 20.07 34.73 -1.00
C THR A 36 20.52 33.51 -1.81
N GLN A 37 19.65 32.95 -2.65
CA GLN A 37 20.10 32.14 -3.77
C GLN A 37 20.00 32.95 -5.05
N THR A 38 21.13 33.53 -5.39
CA THR A 38 21.46 34.13 -6.68
C THR A 38 21.44 33.04 -7.75
N ALA A 39 20.37 32.97 -8.54
CA ALA A 39 20.42 32.30 -9.84
C ALA A 39 21.04 33.29 -10.85
N SER A 40 22.20 32.96 -11.40
CA SER A 40 22.76 33.63 -12.58
C SER A 40 22.76 32.67 -13.78
N PRO A 41 22.49 33.19 -14.99
CA PRO A 41 22.17 32.39 -16.16
C PRO A 41 23.44 31.90 -16.86
N VAL A 42 23.46 30.63 -17.27
CA VAL A 42 24.41 30.15 -18.27
C VAL A 42 23.75 30.22 -19.65
N SER A 43 24.25 31.15 -20.43
CA SER A 43 24.01 31.33 -21.85
C SER A 43 25.06 30.55 -22.66
N ALA A 44 24.77 30.36 -23.96
CA ALA A 44 25.54 29.75 -25.05
C ALA A 44 25.29 28.25 -25.29
N THR A 45 25.06 27.72 -26.50
CA THR A 45 24.85 28.20 -27.88
C THR A 45 24.44 26.93 -28.69
N PRO A 46 23.58 27.00 -29.72
CA PRO A 46 23.22 25.84 -30.54
C PRO A 46 24.29 25.53 -31.60
N SER A 47 24.45 24.26 -31.98
CA SER A 47 25.11 23.91 -33.25
C SER A 47 24.73 22.51 -33.77
N PRO A 48 24.84 22.30 -35.10
CA PRO A 48 23.87 21.54 -35.88
C PRO A 48 24.38 20.14 -36.29
N SER A 49 23.47 19.32 -36.81
CA SER A 49 23.77 18.29 -37.81
C SER A 49 22.51 18.18 -38.67
N MET A 50 22.48 18.68 -39.91
CA MET A 50 22.83 17.92 -41.14
C MET A 50 22.36 16.46 -40.96
N GLY A 51 21.13 16.08 -41.32
CA GLY A 51 20.61 16.10 -42.68
C GLY A 51 21.17 14.91 -43.45
N VAL A 52 20.44 13.78 -43.48
CA VAL A 52 20.25 12.92 -44.65
C VAL A 52 18.98 12.11 -44.48
N ASP A 53 18.12 12.26 -45.48
CA ASP A 53 16.86 11.57 -45.70
C ASP A 53 17.12 10.36 -46.62
N GLU A 54 16.35 9.29 -46.41
CA GLU A 54 16.12 8.13 -47.28
C GLU A 54 17.30 7.24 -47.76
N LYS A 55 17.32 5.97 -47.28
CA LYS A 55 16.87 4.80 -48.08
C LYS A 55 16.86 3.50 -47.26
N PRO A 56 15.76 2.72 -47.23
CA PRO A 56 15.75 1.38 -46.62
C PRO A 56 16.46 0.38 -47.56
N SER A 57 17.49 -0.29 -47.07
CA SER A 57 18.00 -1.51 -47.69
C SER A 57 17.52 -2.71 -46.87
N ALA A 58 16.71 -3.55 -47.49
CA ALA A 58 16.22 -4.80 -46.92
C ALA A 58 17.37 -5.74 -46.53
N PRO A 59 17.20 -6.62 -45.52
CA PRO A 59 18.25 -7.51 -45.04
C PRO A 59 18.49 -8.69 -45.99
N PRO A 60 19.75 -9.14 -46.18
CA PRO A 60 20.01 -10.42 -46.81
C PRO A 60 19.76 -11.59 -45.85
N GLU A 61 19.54 -12.75 -46.45
CA GLU A 61 18.88 -13.94 -45.95
C GLU A 61 19.59 -14.67 -44.80
N THR A 62 18.77 -15.34 -44.00
CA THR A 62 19.08 -16.25 -42.88
C THR A 62 20.08 -17.35 -43.27
N PRO A 63 20.98 -17.75 -42.34
CA PRO A 63 21.37 -19.15 -42.23
C PRO A 63 21.09 -19.70 -40.83
N ALA A 64 20.29 -20.77 -40.82
CA ALA A 64 20.40 -21.95 -39.98
C ALA A 64 20.61 -21.80 -38.47
N GLY A 65 19.55 -22.14 -37.72
CA GLY A 65 19.69 -23.04 -36.56
C GLY A 65 20.28 -22.43 -35.30
N GLU A 66 19.57 -21.48 -34.69
CA GLU A 66 19.70 -21.26 -33.25
C GLU A 66 18.91 -22.34 -32.51
N GLU A 67 19.64 -23.29 -31.95
CA GLU A 67 19.19 -24.08 -30.80
C GLU A 67 18.59 -23.12 -29.76
N PRO A 68 17.39 -23.37 -29.19
CA PRO A 68 16.81 -22.46 -28.22
C PRO A 68 17.73 -22.42 -27.00
N THR A 69 18.53 -21.36 -26.92
CA THR A 69 19.26 -20.99 -25.71
C THR A 69 18.24 -20.99 -24.57
N PRO A 70 18.44 -21.78 -23.50
CA PRO A 70 17.57 -21.69 -22.34
C PRO A 70 17.60 -20.23 -21.89
N GLY A 71 16.46 -19.54 -22.02
CA GLY A 71 16.31 -18.18 -21.51
C GLY A 71 16.68 -18.15 -20.02
N PRO A 72 17.04 -16.97 -19.48
CA PRO A 72 17.39 -16.85 -18.07
C PRO A 72 16.33 -17.57 -17.24
N ALA A 73 16.74 -18.61 -16.50
CA ALA A 73 15.82 -19.32 -15.61
C ALA A 73 15.19 -18.25 -14.72
N GLU A 74 13.87 -18.07 -14.83
CA GLU A 74 13.12 -17.17 -13.96
C GLU A 74 13.43 -17.62 -12.54
N THR A 75 14.26 -16.84 -11.85
CA THR A 75 14.59 -17.17 -10.47
C THR A 75 13.30 -17.01 -9.70
N PRO A 76 12.76 -18.08 -9.08
CA PRO A 76 11.51 -17.98 -8.36
C PRO A 76 11.63 -16.87 -7.32
N PRO A 77 10.60 -16.04 -7.14
CA PRO A 77 10.65 -14.93 -6.21
C PRO A 77 11.02 -15.44 -4.81
N PRO A 78 11.81 -14.69 -4.02
CA PRO A 78 12.21 -15.12 -2.68
C PRO A 78 11.00 -15.49 -1.83
N ILE A 79 10.98 -16.74 -1.37
CA ILE A 79 9.91 -17.30 -0.56
C ILE A 79 10.11 -16.82 0.89
N ALA A 80 9.03 -16.46 1.58
CA ALA A 80 9.10 -16.19 3.01
C ALA A 80 9.61 -17.43 3.75
N THR A 81 10.55 -17.26 4.68
CA THR A 81 11.23 -18.37 5.35
C THR A 81 10.44 -18.93 6.55
N THR A 82 9.33 -18.28 6.92
CA THR A 82 8.49 -18.62 8.06
C THR A 82 7.02 -18.25 7.78
N GLY A 83 6.09 -18.85 8.56
CA GLY A 83 4.65 -18.60 8.45
C GLY A 83 3.91 -19.60 7.56
N LYS A 84 2.57 -19.63 7.69
CA LYS A 84 1.69 -20.44 6.85
C LYS A 84 1.61 -19.83 5.47
N ARG A 85 1.83 -20.64 4.41
CA ARG A 85 1.70 -20.19 3.02
C ARG A 85 0.28 -19.64 2.78
N ALA A 86 0.23 -18.44 2.21
CA ALA A 86 -1.00 -17.72 1.89
C ALA A 86 -1.01 -17.38 0.39
N PRO A 87 -1.59 -18.24 -0.46
CA PRO A 87 -1.62 -17.99 -1.90
C PRO A 87 -2.47 -16.77 -2.22
N ARG A 88 -2.08 -16.04 -3.26
CA ARG A 88 -2.87 -14.92 -3.78
C ARG A 88 -4.23 -15.40 -4.27
N VAL A 89 -5.28 -14.67 -3.92
CA VAL A 89 -6.62 -14.82 -4.43
C VAL A 89 -6.70 -14.10 -5.78
N GLU A 90 -6.94 -14.85 -6.85
CA GLU A 90 -7.05 -14.29 -8.21
C GLU A 90 -8.45 -13.77 -8.51
N ASP A 91 -9.49 -14.52 -8.13
CA ASP A 91 -10.89 -14.14 -8.28
C ASP A 91 -11.48 -13.78 -6.91
N VAL A 92 -11.31 -12.52 -6.52
CA VAL A 92 -11.75 -12.00 -5.22
C VAL A 92 -13.27 -12.09 -5.03
N PRO A 93 -14.11 -11.69 -6.02
CA PRO A 93 -15.54 -11.88 -5.91
C PRO A 93 -15.92 -13.35 -5.68
N ALA A 94 -15.43 -14.28 -6.50
CA ALA A 94 -15.75 -15.70 -6.35
C ALA A 94 -15.26 -16.25 -5.01
N PHE A 95 -14.06 -15.86 -4.56
CA PHE A 95 -13.52 -16.25 -3.27
C PHE A 95 -14.45 -15.85 -2.12
N PHE A 96 -15.02 -14.64 -2.13
CA PHE A 96 -15.89 -14.22 -1.04
C PHE A 96 -17.31 -14.82 -1.09
N THR A 97 -17.76 -15.33 -2.24
CA THR A 97 -19.07 -16.03 -2.32
C THR A 97 -19.13 -17.35 -1.56
N GLN A 98 -17.97 -17.93 -1.19
CA GLN A 98 -17.93 -19.18 -0.45
C GLN A 98 -18.26 -19.02 1.05
N PHE A 99 -18.21 -17.78 1.56
CA PHE A 99 -18.55 -17.46 2.95
C PHE A 99 -20.02 -17.10 3.06
N GLN A 100 -20.68 -17.52 4.13
CA GLN A 100 -22.10 -17.21 4.35
C GLN A 100 -22.27 -15.73 4.67
N ASN A 101 -21.30 -15.14 5.38
CA ASN A 101 -21.25 -13.74 5.69
C ASN A 101 -19.97 -13.12 5.11
N PRO A 102 -20.06 -11.93 4.49
CA PRO A 102 -18.87 -11.20 4.08
C PRO A 102 -18.03 -10.84 5.31
N PRO A 103 -16.71 -10.59 5.16
CA PRO A 103 -15.88 -10.23 6.29
C PRO A 103 -16.43 -9.01 7.02
N GLN A 104 -16.73 -9.17 8.31
CA GLN A 104 -17.30 -8.10 9.13
C GLN A 104 -16.22 -7.33 9.88
N ASP A 105 -15.11 -8.01 10.19
CA ASP A 105 -14.03 -7.50 11.00
C ASP A 105 -12.73 -7.47 10.18
N GLU A 106 -12.06 -6.33 10.24
CA GLU A 106 -10.70 -6.14 9.76
C GLU A 106 -9.79 -5.75 10.92
N MET A 107 -8.63 -6.41 11.01
CA MET A 107 -7.59 -6.07 11.98
C MET A 107 -6.30 -5.76 11.25
N GLN A 108 -5.61 -4.69 11.64
CA GLN A 108 -4.33 -4.35 11.02
C GLN A 108 -3.25 -5.39 11.37
N CYS A 109 -2.49 -5.81 10.36
CA CYS A 109 -1.33 -6.68 10.47
C CYS A 109 -0.05 -5.92 10.11
N VAL A 110 1.08 -6.41 10.61
CA VAL A 110 2.40 -5.87 10.26
C VAL A 110 2.98 -6.71 9.13
N TYR A 111 3.24 -6.09 7.98
CA TYR A 111 4.03 -6.72 6.92
C TYR A 111 5.51 -6.38 7.10
N ASN A 112 6.36 -7.39 7.22
CA ASN A 112 7.79 -7.21 7.25
C ASN A 112 8.38 -7.46 5.84
N PRO A 113 8.85 -6.42 5.12
CA PRO A 113 9.39 -6.59 3.77
C PRO A 113 10.72 -7.36 3.72
N GLY A 114 11.46 -7.43 4.84
CA GLY A 114 12.72 -8.17 4.95
C GLY A 114 12.51 -9.68 5.05
N THR A 115 11.48 -10.11 5.80
CA THR A 115 11.12 -11.54 5.93
C THR A 115 10.00 -11.98 5.01
N ARG A 116 9.28 -11.03 4.40
CA ARG A 116 8.09 -11.22 3.54
C ARG A 116 6.95 -11.94 4.26
N VAL A 117 6.79 -11.65 5.55
CA VAL A 117 5.77 -12.25 6.41
C VAL A 117 4.76 -11.20 6.84
N ILE A 118 3.48 -11.57 6.83
CA ILE A 118 2.39 -10.82 7.46
C ILE A 118 2.21 -11.39 8.87
N ASP A 119 2.40 -10.55 9.89
CA ASP A 119 2.13 -10.86 11.28
C ASP A 119 0.82 -10.20 11.72
N CYS A 120 -0.18 -11.03 12.00
CA CYS A 120 -1.51 -10.59 12.42
C CYS A 120 -1.76 -10.81 13.92
N ALA A 121 -0.72 -10.68 14.76
CA ALA A 121 -0.77 -10.59 16.23
C ALA A 121 -1.87 -11.45 16.89
N GLY A 122 -1.53 -12.70 17.22
CA GLY A 122 -2.48 -13.66 17.81
C GLY A 122 -3.27 -14.47 16.79
N SER A 123 -3.48 -13.94 15.57
CA SER A 123 -4.11 -14.68 14.47
C SER A 123 -3.13 -15.53 13.64
N GLY A 124 -1.82 -15.31 13.80
CA GLY A 124 -0.76 -16.12 13.18
C GLY A 124 0.18 -15.33 12.26
N LEU A 125 1.17 -16.06 11.74
CA LEU A 125 2.17 -15.59 10.77
C LEU A 125 1.86 -16.19 9.40
N TYR A 126 1.76 -15.35 8.38
CA TYR A 126 1.40 -15.75 7.02
C TYR A 126 2.48 -15.35 6.03
N ALA A 127 2.79 -16.26 5.10
CA ALA A 127 3.77 -16.12 4.04
C ALA A 127 3.03 -15.91 2.70
N PRO A 128 2.85 -14.66 2.23
CA PRO A 128 2.12 -14.39 1.00
C PRO A 128 2.87 -14.95 -0.21
N ASP A 129 2.13 -15.55 -1.14
CA ASP A 129 2.71 -16.14 -2.35
C ASP A 129 1.88 -15.80 -3.60
N PRO A 130 2.40 -14.96 -4.52
CA PRO A 130 3.68 -14.24 -4.41
C PRO A 130 3.62 -13.13 -3.35
N PRO A 131 4.77 -12.72 -2.76
CA PRO A 131 4.83 -11.57 -1.85
C PRO A 131 4.33 -10.27 -2.52
N PRO A 132 3.64 -9.37 -1.78
CA PRO A 132 3.23 -8.09 -2.34
C PRO A 132 4.46 -7.24 -2.70
N THR A 133 4.41 -6.63 -3.87
CA THR A 133 5.49 -5.79 -4.41
C THR A 133 5.07 -4.33 -4.41
N GLY A 134 5.98 -3.43 -4.04
CA GLY A 134 5.75 -1.98 -4.04
C GLY A 134 6.22 -1.33 -2.74
N GLN A 135 5.73 -0.12 -2.48
CA GLN A 135 6.05 0.67 -1.29
C GLN A 135 4.79 1.01 -0.51
N GLY A 136 4.94 1.23 0.80
CA GLY A 136 3.82 1.53 1.71
C GLY A 136 2.80 0.40 1.73
N ILE A 137 3.24 -0.82 2.08
CA ILE A 137 2.40 -2.01 2.12
C ILE A 137 1.76 -2.10 3.50
N GLU A 138 0.43 -2.01 3.55
CA GLU A 138 -0.38 -2.18 4.75
C GLU A 138 -1.25 -3.42 4.58
N CYS A 139 -1.21 -4.35 5.52
CA CYS A 139 -2.01 -5.57 5.45
C CYS A 139 -3.05 -5.60 6.55
N PHE A 140 -4.21 -6.16 6.24
CA PHE A 140 -5.35 -6.31 7.14
C PHE A 140 -5.81 -7.76 7.14
N PHE A 141 -6.00 -8.33 8.32
CA PHE A 141 -6.60 -9.63 8.53
C PHE A 141 -8.11 -9.51 8.45
N MET A 142 -8.74 -10.37 7.65
CA MET A 142 -10.18 -10.40 7.47
C MET A 142 -10.75 -11.68 8.06
N ILE A 143 -11.78 -11.55 8.89
CA ILE A 143 -12.51 -12.67 9.48
C ILE A 143 -13.86 -12.82 8.80
N ALA A 144 -14.13 -13.99 8.23
CA ALA A 144 -15.44 -14.36 7.70
C ALA A 144 -15.94 -15.62 8.40
N ASP A 145 -17.24 -15.66 8.74
CA ASP A 145 -17.87 -16.77 9.48
C ASP A 145 -17.13 -17.17 10.78
N GLY A 146 -16.54 -16.18 11.47
CA GLY A 146 -15.78 -16.38 12.70
C GLY A 146 -14.42 -17.09 12.52
N LYS A 147 -13.91 -17.19 11.29
CA LYS A 147 -12.62 -17.81 10.96
C LYS A 147 -11.72 -16.87 10.15
N PRO A 148 -10.39 -17.05 10.22
CA PRO A 148 -9.44 -16.44 9.28
C PRO A 148 -9.90 -16.70 7.85
N ALA A 149 -10.13 -15.64 7.06
CA ALA A 149 -10.62 -15.78 5.69
C ALA A 149 -9.56 -15.31 4.69
N ALA A 150 -9.17 -14.04 4.78
CA ALA A 150 -8.18 -13.46 3.88
C ALA A 150 -7.25 -12.49 4.61
N ALA A 151 -6.09 -12.24 4.02
CA ALA A 151 -5.31 -11.03 4.30
C ALA A 151 -5.40 -10.09 3.10
N ARG A 152 -5.88 -8.86 3.32
CA ARG A 152 -5.94 -7.80 2.31
C ARG A 152 -4.72 -6.90 2.48
N CYS A 153 -3.85 -6.83 1.49
CA CYS A 153 -2.72 -5.92 1.49
C CYS A 153 -2.95 -4.78 0.49
N GLU A 154 -2.92 -3.57 0.99
CA GLU A 154 -2.94 -2.33 0.22
C GLU A 154 -1.49 -1.87 0.00
N VAL A 155 -1.17 -1.55 -1.25
CA VAL A 155 0.14 -1.05 -1.65
C VAL A 155 -0.04 0.40 -2.07
N ALA A 156 0.71 1.32 -1.48
CA ALA A 156 0.61 2.74 -1.82
C ALA A 156 1.21 3.08 -3.19
N SER A 157 2.25 2.35 -3.63
CA SER A 157 2.92 2.64 -4.92
C SER A 157 3.58 1.40 -5.55
N PRO A 158 3.15 0.98 -6.76
CA PRO A 158 1.95 1.45 -7.46
C PRO A 158 0.68 1.14 -6.64
N GLN A 159 -0.31 2.02 -6.70
CA GLN A 159 -1.54 1.84 -5.91
C GLN A 159 -2.24 0.54 -6.33
N SER A 160 -2.34 -0.42 -5.42
CA SER A 160 -3.00 -1.69 -5.68
C SER A 160 -3.49 -2.35 -4.40
N THR A 161 -4.45 -3.27 -4.53
CA THR A 161 -4.93 -4.09 -3.43
C THR A 161 -4.82 -5.56 -3.84
N VAL A 162 -4.26 -6.38 -2.96
CA VAL A 162 -4.07 -7.82 -3.18
C VAL A 162 -4.66 -8.58 -2.00
N TYR A 163 -5.31 -9.71 -2.29
CA TYR A 163 -5.89 -10.58 -1.26
C TYR A 163 -5.14 -11.90 -1.24
N TYR A 164 -4.93 -12.45 -0.06
CA TYR A 164 -4.29 -13.75 0.15
C TYR A 164 -5.20 -14.66 0.98
N ASP A 165 -5.31 -15.94 0.60
CA ASP A 165 -6.07 -16.93 1.35
C ASP A 165 -5.29 -17.35 2.59
N VAL A 166 -5.85 -17.12 3.78
CA VAL A 166 -5.19 -17.41 5.06
C VAL A 166 -5.84 -18.56 5.84
N ARG A 167 -6.88 -19.20 5.30
CA ARG A 167 -7.63 -20.30 5.94
C ARG A 167 -6.79 -21.53 6.28
#